data_AF-A0A2G6QD38-F1
#
_entry.id   AF-A0A2G6QD38-F1
#
_cell.length_a   1.000
_cell.length_b   1.000
_cell.length_c   1.000
_cell.angle_alpha   90.00
_cell.angle_beta   90.00
_cell.angle_gamma   90.00
#
_symmetry.space_group_name_H-M   'P 1'
#
loop_
_entity.id
_entity.type
_entity.pdbx_description
1 polymer ?
#
loop_
_entity_poly.entity_id
_entity_poly.type
_entity_poly.pdbx_seq_one_letter_code
_entity_poly.pdbx_strand_id
1 'polypeptide(L)' 'MYWRKNDKPVEDPEAIAVWECTAEDCRGWMRKNFSLEEEPKCPLCKNDMNSSERLLQKL' A
#
# COMPACT_ATOMS: atom_id res chain seq x y z
N MET A 1 -39.71 10.59 11.00
CA MET A 1 -38.30 10.20 11.25
C MET A 1 -37.67 9.80 9.93
N TYR A 2 -36.84 10.64 9.33
CA TYR A 2 -36.11 10.30 8.11
C TYR A 2 -34.73 9.74 8.50
N TRP A 3 -34.65 8.42 8.59
CA TRP A 3 -33.40 7.70 8.70
C TRP A 3 -32.75 7.68 7.31
N ARG A 4 -31.80 8.58 7.05
CA ARG A 4 -30.96 8.47 5.85
C ARG A 4 -30.06 7.24 6.04
N LYS A 5 -30.40 6.14 5.37
CA LYS A 5 -29.46 5.02 5.21
C LYS A 5 -28.25 5.57 4.46
N ASN A 6 -27.09 5.50 5.08
CA ASN A 6 -25.84 5.88 4.45
C ASN A 6 -25.38 4.66 3.64
N ASP A 7 -26.06 4.39 2.53
CA ASP A 7 -25.67 3.38 1.52
C ASP A 7 -24.46 3.89 0.74
N LYS A 8 -23.37 4.24 1.44
CA LYS A 8 -22.09 4.43 0.76
C LYS A 8 -21.66 3.04 0.27
N PRO A 9 -21.51 2.82 -1.05
CA PRO A 9 -20.87 1.60 -1.51
C PRO A 9 -19.50 1.55 -0.83
N VAL A 10 -19.25 0.48 -0.07
CA VAL A 10 -17.91 0.19 0.41
C VAL A 10 -17.14 -0.10 -0.87
N GLU A 11 -16.28 0.84 -1.29
CA GLU A 11 -15.45 0.60 -2.47
C GLU A 11 -14.60 -0.64 -2.18
N ASP A 12 -14.68 -1.62 -3.08
CA ASP A 12 -13.92 -2.84 -2.97
C ASP A 12 -12.42 -2.49 -2.87
N PRO A 13 -11.70 -3.08 -1.91
CA PRO A 13 -10.29 -2.81 -1.75
C PRO A 13 -9.53 -3.24 -3.01
N GLU A 14 -8.72 -2.34 -3.55
CA GLU A 14 -7.94 -2.62 -4.75
C GLU A 14 -6.60 -3.25 -4.38
N ALA A 15 -6.23 -4.32 -5.10
CA ALA A 15 -4.91 -4.93 -4.99
C ALA A 15 -3.88 -4.03 -5.69
N ILE A 16 -3.04 -3.38 -4.89
CA ILE A 16 -2.00 -2.47 -5.38
C ILE A 16 -0.66 -3.11 -5.13
N ALA A 17 0.16 -3.18 -6.19
CA ALA A 17 1.54 -3.60 -6.08
C ALA A 17 2.32 -2.59 -5.23
N VAL A 18 3.01 -3.10 -4.21
CA VAL A 18 3.78 -2.33 -3.24
C VAL A 18 5.18 -2.93 -3.09
N TRP A 19 6.12 -2.09 -2.71
CA TRP A 19 7.44 -2.46 -2.22
C TRP A 19 7.36 -2.57 -0.72
N GLU A 20 7.55 -3.77 -0.18
CA GLU A 20 7.60 -4.02 1.25
C GLU A 20 9.06 -4.14 1.69
N CYS A 21 9.43 -3.42 2.74
CA CYS A 21 10.79 -3.51 3.25
C CYS A 21 11.07 -4.90 3.84
N THR A 22 12.23 -5.45 3.53
CA THR A 22 12.69 -6.76 4.05
C THR A 22 13.15 -6.72 5.50
N ALA A 23 13.38 -5.52 6.05
CA ALA A 23 13.90 -5.38 7.40
C ALA A 23 12.77 -5.56 8.43
N GLU A 24 13.00 -6.44 9.41
CA GLU A 24 12.03 -6.75 10.47
C GLU A 24 11.74 -5.53 11.37
N ASP A 25 12.73 -4.66 11.53
CA ASP A 25 12.62 -3.41 12.29
C ASP A 25 11.92 -2.28 11.50
N CYS A 26 11.71 -2.45 10.18
CA CYS A 26 11.13 -1.44 9.31
C CYS A 26 9.87 -1.94 8.62
N ARG A 27 8.70 -1.51 9.11
CA ARG A 27 7.39 -1.77 8.49
C ARG A 27 7.06 -0.81 7.35
N GLY A 28 8.09 -0.25 6.72
CA GLY A 28 7.97 0.68 5.61
C GLY A 28 7.54 -0.05 4.34
N TRP A 29 6.48 0.43 3.70
CA TRP A 29 6.12 0.01 2.36
C TRP A 29 5.86 1.23 1.48
N MET A 30 6.07 1.08 0.18
CA MET A 30 5.83 2.10 -0.83
C MET A 30 5.01 1.52 -1.96
N ARG A 31 4.24 2.33 -2.68
CA ARG A 31 3.54 1.85 -3.88
C ARG A 31 4.53 1.63 -5.02
N LYS A 32 4.41 0.51 -5.74
CA LYS A 32 5.29 0.14 -6.85
C LYS A 32 5.25 1.16 -7.99
N ASN A 33 4.09 1.79 -8.21
CA ASN A 33 3.89 2.87 -9.19
C ASN A 33 4.76 4.12 -8.95
N PHE A 34 5.39 4.26 -7.78
CA PHE A 34 6.26 5.40 -7.45
C PHE A 34 7.74 5.08 -7.54
N SER A 35 8.14 3.81 -7.76
CA SER A 35 9.53 3.50 -8.09
C SER A 35 9.70 3.45 -9.60
N LEU A 36 10.74 4.12 -10.09
CA LEU A 36 11.22 3.97 -11.47
C LEU A 36 12.28 2.86 -11.56
N GLU A 37 12.84 2.45 -10.42
CA GLU A 37 13.86 1.40 -10.31
C GLU A 37 13.19 0.04 -10.05
N GLU A 38 13.77 -1.03 -10.62
CA GLU A 38 13.32 -2.41 -10.47
C GLU A 38 13.46 -2.92 -9.03
N GLU A 39 14.41 -2.40 -8.25
CA GLU A 39 14.64 -2.76 -6.85
C GLU A 39 14.93 -1.50 -6.03
N PRO A 40 13.90 -0.78 -5.54
CA PRO A 40 14.13 0.43 -4.76
C PRO A 40 14.62 0.09 -3.35
N LYS A 41 15.47 0.96 -2.84
CA LYS A 41 15.87 0.93 -1.42
C LYS A 41 14.84 1.66 -0.57
N CYS A 42 14.57 1.13 0.62
CA CYS A 42 13.66 1.75 1.56
C CYS A 42 14.18 3.15 1.96
N PRO A 43 13.37 4.22 1.85
CA PRO A 43 13.82 5.56 2.23
C PRO A 43 14.04 5.72 3.74
N LEU A 44 13.50 4.81 4.56
CA LEU A 44 13.59 4.86 6.02
C LEU A 44 14.87 4.20 6.54
N CYS A 45 15.17 2.99 6.06
CA CYS A 45 16.28 2.17 6.57
C CYS A 45 17.34 1.84 5.52
N LYS A 46 17.15 2.25 4.25
CA LYS A 46 18.02 1.97 3.09
C LYS A 46 18.20 0.49 2.75
N ASN A 47 17.43 -0.39 3.39
CA ASN A 47 17.42 -1.81 3.11
C ASN A 47 16.66 -2.10 1.80
N ASP A 48 16.93 -3.27 1.22
CA ASP A 48 16.24 -3.72 0.01
C ASP A 48 14.75 -3.94 0.27
N MET A 49 13.94 -3.66 -0.74
CA MET A 49 12.50 -3.86 -0.71
C MET A 49 12.10 -5.00 -1.64
N ASN A 50 11.09 -5.76 -1.26
CA ASN A 50 10.54 -6.85 -2.05
C ASN A 50 9.18 -6.47 -2.64
N SER A 51 8.88 -6.97 -3.84
CA SER A 51 7.61 -6.74 -4.51
C SER A 51 6.52 -7.58 -3.85
N SER A 52 5.54 -6.92 -3.26
CA SER A 52 4.36 -7.54 -2.63
C SER A 52 3.09 -6.85 -3.12
N GLU A 53 1.93 -7.37 -2.76
CA GLU A 53 0.62 -6.83 -3.13
C GLU A 53 -0.17 -6.54 -1.86
N ARG A 54 -0.73 -5.33 -1.76
CA ARG A 54 -1.58 -4.94 -0.63
C ARG A 54 -2.92 -4.44 -1.11
N LEU A 55 -3.96 -4.92 -0.43
CA LEU A 55 -5.33 -4.45 -0.57
C LEU A 55 -5.45 -3.10 0.14
N LEU A 56 -5.56 -2.01 -0.63
CA LEU A 56 -5.80 -0.68 -0.07
C LEU A 56 -7.17 -0.20 -0.51
N GLN A 57 -7.88 0.43 0.42
CA GLN A 57 -9.14 1.08 0.11
C GLN A 57 -8.85 2.43 -0.56
N LYS A 58 -9.54 2.71 -1.68
CA LYS A 58 -9.62 4.09 -2.18
C LYS A 58 -10.38 4.93 -1.15
N LEU A 59 -9.87 6.14 -0.91
CA LEU A 59 -10.44 7.14 -0.01
C LEU A 59 -11.33 8.08 -0.81
#